data_AF-A7TS88-F1
#
_entry.id   AF-A7TS88-F1
#
_cell.length_a   1.000
_cell.length_b   1.000
_cell.length_c   1.000
_cell.angle_alpha   90.00
_cell.angle_beta   90.00
_cell.angle_gamma   90.00
#
_symmetry.space_group_name_H-M   'P 1'
#
loop_
_entity.id
_entity.type
_entity.pdbx_description
1 polymer ?
#
loop_
_entity_poly.entity_id
_entity_poly.type
_entity_poly.pdbx_seq_one_letter_code
_entity_poly.pdbx_strand_id
1 'polypeptide(L)'
;MSIPPLVEEINWRTYNPNVYFTSIDGPSTRSNRVSKKTANASASRSTKRVNYSLADLEARLYTASNENEDGKDNDQTSSNSGMLAEKYTEAQIIQSKKRFMELDTENFSEQSEVPGLLSSLTGISKDNIESSSGGGSNIRHKNKFDIPKNLDLSYRSTKPTSTKRKNTNRIVALKKILTSRRTFQSYADTLDKVNKQIIFNNVYNKKFLKVLPLIIICSVCGGTNGISGCVSCGDKLCSVGCFKLHNDTRCSHTYR
;
A
#
# COMPACT_ATOMS: atom_id res chain seq x y z
N MET A 1 31.46 31.94 -19.15
CA MET A 1 31.79 31.41 -17.80
C MET A 1 32.02 32.60 -16.89
N SER A 2 31.11 32.84 -15.95
CA SER A 2 31.24 33.90 -14.94
C SER A 2 32.15 33.41 -13.81
N ILE A 3 33.11 34.24 -13.40
CA ILE A 3 33.99 33.97 -12.26
C ILE A 3 33.13 33.99 -10.98
N PRO A 4 33.25 33.00 -10.08
CA PRO A 4 32.50 33.02 -8.84
C PRO A 4 32.92 34.21 -7.97
N PRO A 5 31.97 34.91 -7.33
CA PRO A 5 32.29 36.05 -6.47
C PRO A 5 33.10 35.59 -5.25
N LEU A 6 34.12 36.37 -4.86
CA LEU A 6 34.94 36.10 -3.67
C LEU A 6 34.26 36.53 -2.36
N VAL A 7 33.15 37.28 -2.44
CA VAL A 7 32.44 37.85 -1.29
C VAL A 7 30.94 37.72 -1.52
N GLU A 8 30.21 37.25 -0.50
CA GLU A 8 28.75 37.13 -0.48
C GLU A 8 28.18 37.94 0.69
N GLU A 9 27.13 38.72 0.44
CA GLU A 9 26.45 39.48 1.49
C GLU A 9 25.46 38.58 2.23
N ILE A 10 25.66 38.43 3.54
CA ILE A 10 24.95 37.45 4.37
C ILE A 10 24.34 38.15 5.59
N ASN A 11 23.05 37.90 5.84
CA ASN A 11 22.34 38.42 7.01
C ASN A 11 22.36 37.42 8.17
N TRP A 12 23.03 37.77 9.27
CA TRP A 12 23.18 36.90 10.46
C TRP A 12 21.88 36.44 11.12
N ARG A 13 20.75 37.14 10.93
CA ARG A 13 19.45 36.75 11.53
C ARG A 13 18.69 35.72 10.71
N THR A 14 18.82 35.77 9.39
CA THR A 14 18.02 34.96 8.46
C THR A 14 18.82 33.87 7.77
N TYR A 15 20.13 34.06 7.67
CA TYR A 15 21.02 33.10 7.04
C TYR A 15 21.40 32.00 8.02
N ASN A 16 21.31 30.76 7.54
CA ASN A 16 21.87 29.60 8.19
C ASN A 16 22.77 28.90 7.16
N PRO A 17 24.07 28.69 7.45
CA PRO A 17 24.99 28.06 6.50
C PRO A 17 24.58 26.64 6.11
N ASN A 18 23.74 25.98 6.92
CA ASN A 18 23.28 24.61 6.69
C ASN A 18 21.94 24.55 5.94
N VAL A 19 21.28 25.68 5.66
CA VAL A 19 19.97 25.72 5.01
C VAL A 19 20.00 26.69 3.83
N TYR A 20 20.04 26.12 2.62
CA TYR A 20 19.94 26.89 1.39
C TYR A 20 18.52 26.81 0.83
N PHE A 21 17.88 27.97 0.65
CA PHE A 21 16.54 28.07 0.07
C PHE A 21 16.51 29.18 -0.98
N THR A 22 16.10 28.83 -2.19
CA THR A 22 15.90 29.77 -3.29
C THR A 22 14.52 29.58 -3.88
N SER A 23 13.74 30.65 -3.93
CA SER A 23 12.45 30.70 -4.61
C SER A 23 12.41 31.92 -5.51
N ILE A 24 11.68 31.79 -6.63
CA ILE A 24 11.46 32.92 -7.56
C ILE A 24 10.57 33.99 -6.91
N ASP A 25 9.64 33.56 -6.07
CA ASP A 25 8.84 34.41 -5.20
C ASP A 25 9.63 34.60 -3.90
N GLY A 26 10.19 35.79 -3.68
CA GLY A 26 10.79 36.14 -2.38
C GLY A 26 9.79 35.95 -1.23
N PRO A 27 10.24 35.94 0.04
CA PRO A 27 9.34 35.77 1.18
C PRO A 27 8.31 36.91 1.17
N SER A 28 7.14 36.62 0.59
CA SER A 28 5.99 37.50 0.57
C SER A 28 5.62 37.75 2.02
N THR A 29 5.92 38.96 2.50
CA THR A 29 5.38 39.49 3.74
C THR A 29 3.86 39.37 3.62
N ARG A 30 3.30 38.37 4.32
CA ARG A 30 1.89 37.98 4.27
C ARG A 30 1.01 39.16 4.66
N SER A 31 0.59 39.96 3.69
CA SER A 31 -0.62 40.76 3.83
C SER A 31 -1.77 39.90 3.34
N ASN A 32 -2.47 39.25 4.28
CA ASN A 32 -3.75 38.57 4.07
C ASN A 32 -4.87 39.56 3.71
N ARG A 33 -4.68 40.39 2.68
CA ARG A 33 -5.76 41.16 2.08
C ARG A 33 -6.33 40.34 0.93
N VAL A 34 -7.45 39.70 1.19
CA VAL A 34 -8.32 39.14 0.14
C VAL A 34 -8.83 40.32 -0.69
N SER A 35 -8.10 40.70 -1.74
CA SER A 35 -8.61 41.63 -2.73
C SER A 35 -9.71 40.94 -3.53
N LYS A 36 -10.96 41.35 -3.30
CA LYS A 36 -12.09 41.15 -4.20
C LYS A 36 -11.75 41.85 -5.54
N LYS A 37 -11.03 41.17 -6.43
CA LYS A 37 -10.87 41.63 -7.82
C LYS A 37 -12.02 41.07 -8.65
N THR A 38 -12.79 42.01 -9.17
CA THR A 38 -13.87 41.89 -10.15
C THR A 38 -13.48 40.95 -11.29
N ALA A 39 -14.41 40.06 -11.63
CA ALA A 39 -14.32 39.16 -12.75
C ALA A 39 -14.32 39.97 -14.06
N ASN A 40 -13.22 39.92 -14.81
CA ASN A 40 -13.20 39.93 -16.27
C ASN A 40 -11.79 39.64 -16.79
N ALA A 41 -11.72 38.89 -17.90
CA ALA A 41 -10.55 38.40 -18.64
C ALA A 41 -9.86 37.13 -18.09
N SER A 42 -10.36 35.96 -18.53
CA SER A 42 -9.62 34.84 -19.17
C SER A 42 -8.13 34.59 -18.82
N ALA A 43 -7.74 34.72 -17.55
CA ALA A 43 -6.51 34.17 -17.02
C ALA A 43 -6.87 33.02 -16.09
N SER A 44 -6.48 31.78 -16.44
CA SER A 44 -6.65 30.64 -15.56
C SER A 44 -5.94 30.93 -14.23
N ARG A 45 -6.69 30.99 -13.13
CA ARG A 45 -6.11 31.20 -11.81
C ARG A 45 -5.28 29.97 -11.47
N SER A 46 -3.97 30.15 -11.29
CA SER A 46 -3.11 29.12 -10.70
C SER A 46 -3.49 28.99 -9.23
N THR A 47 -4.24 27.94 -8.89
CA THR A 47 -4.61 27.62 -7.51
C THR A 47 -3.77 26.45 -7.02
N LYS A 48 -3.25 26.57 -5.80
CA LYS A 48 -2.63 25.41 -5.12
C LYS A 48 -3.71 24.35 -4.90
N ARG A 49 -3.36 23.08 -5.09
CA ARG A 49 -4.26 21.97 -4.78
C ARG A 49 -4.48 21.90 -3.28
N VAL A 50 -5.75 21.83 -2.87
CA VAL A 50 -6.17 21.66 -1.48
C VAL A 50 -6.94 20.34 -1.42
N ASN A 51 -6.56 19.45 -0.51
CA ASN A 51 -7.35 18.24 -0.27
C ASN A 51 -8.56 18.61 0.60
N TYR A 52 -9.76 18.29 0.12
CA TYR A 52 -11.02 18.51 0.83
C TYR A 52 -11.48 17.27 1.63
N SER A 53 -10.68 16.21 1.66
CA SER A 53 -10.97 15.02 2.47
C SER A 53 -10.77 15.33 3.95
N LEU A 54 -11.86 15.30 4.72
CA LEU A 54 -11.83 15.51 6.16
C LEU A 54 -10.87 14.52 6.86
N ALA A 55 -10.91 13.24 6.47
CA ALA A 55 -10.04 12.22 7.04
C ALA A 55 -8.54 12.51 6.79
N ASP A 56 -8.17 13.07 5.63
CA ASP A 56 -6.77 13.48 5.37
C ASP A 56 -6.38 14.70 6.21
N LEU A 57 -7.29 15.65 6.40
CA LEU A 57 -7.04 16.82 7.24
C LEU A 57 -6.87 16.43 8.72
N GLU A 58 -7.75 15.57 9.23
CA GLU A 58 -7.67 15.05 10.60
C GLU A 58 -6.41 14.21 10.80
N ALA A 59 -6.11 13.28 9.88
CA ALA A 59 -4.92 12.45 9.97
C ALA A 59 -3.65 13.30 10.06
N ARG A 60 -3.52 14.33 9.22
CA ARG A 60 -2.37 15.25 9.27
C ARG A 60 -2.27 15.99 10.59
N LEU A 61 -3.38 16.41 11.18
CA LEU A 61 -3.37 17.13 12.46
C LEU A 61 -2.92 16.23 13.61
N TYR A 62 -3.43 14.99 13.67
CA TYR A 62 -3.11 14.05 14.75
C TYR A 62 -1.75 13.38 14.60
N THR A 63 -1.17 13.29 13.40
CA THR A 63 0.19 12.79 13.22
C THR A 63 1.25 13.89 13.34
N ALA A 64 0.97 15.11 12.87
CA ALA A 64 1.93 16.21 12.93
C ALA A 64 2.18 16.74 14.35
N SER A 65 1.26 16.51 15.30
CA SER A 65 1.48 16.87 16.70
C SER A 65 2.53 16.00 17.40
N ASN A 66 2.69 14.73 16.98
CA ASN A 66 3.65 13.82 17.60
C ASN A 66 5.10 14.07 17.15
N GLU A 67 5.33 14.56 15.94
CA GLU A 67 6.70 14.84 15.46
C GLU A 67 7.36 16.06 16.13
N ASN A 68 6.60 16.90 16.83
CA ASN A 68 7.13 18.08 17.50
C ASN A 68 7.57 17.84 18.96
N GLU A 69 7.31 16.67 19.56
CA GLU A 69 7.68 16.36 20.96
C GLU A 69 8.93 15.47 21.11
N ASP A 70 9.33 14.69 20.10
CA ASP A 70 10.47 13.75 20.18
C ASP A 70 11.77 14.27 19.52
N GLY A 71 12.00 15.58 19.56
CA GLY A 71 13.23 16.22 19.10
C GLY A 71 14.37 16.25 20.14
N LYS A 72 14.65 15.13 20.82
CA LYS A 72 15.81 15.01 21.73
C LYS A 72 16.71 13.82 21.37
N ASP A 73 17.89 14.18 20.88
CA ASP A 73 19.19 13.51 21.02
C ASP A 73 19.25 11.98 20.90
N ASN A 74 19.70 11.51 19.74
CA ASN A 74 20.74 10.46 19.74
C ASN A 74 21.51 10.46 18.43
N ASP A 75 22.64 11.17 18.46
CA ASP A 75 23.76 10.94 17.57
C ASP A 75 24.58 9.74 18.09
N GLN A 76 25.18 9.02 17.14
CA GLN A 76 26.20 7.97 17.28
C GLN A 76 25.79 6.48 17.39
N THR A 77 26.16 5.80 16.30
CA THR A 77 26.86 4.50 16.19
C THR A 77 26.06 3.23 15.84
N SER A 78 26.34 2.78 14.61
CA SER A 78 26.68 1.39 14.27
C SER A 78 25.59 0.31 14.35
N SER A 79 24.77 0.23 13.31
CA SER A 79 24.60 -1.03 12.56
C SER A 79 23.89 -0.78 11.22
N ASN A 80 24.61 -0.93 10.11
CA ASN A 80 24.10 -0.79 8.74
C ASN A 80 22.98 -1.79 8.36
N SER A 81 22.54 -2.64 9.29
CA SER A 81 21.41 -3.55 9.11
C SER A 81 20.07 -2.96 9.56
N GLY A 82 20.04 -1.84 10.31
CA GLY A 82 18.83 -1.19 10.80
C GLY A 82 18.15 -0.23 9.82
N MET A 83 18.92 0.46 8.97
CA MET A 83 18.39 1.50 8.06
C MET A 83 17.40 0.99 6.99
N LEU A 84 17.38 -0.31 6.69
CA LEU A 84 16.45 -0.86 5.69
C LEU A 84 15.09 -1.25 6.27
N ALA A 85 15.02 -1.54 7.58
CA ALA A 85 13.77 -1.82 8.26
C ALA A 85 12.89 -0.56 8.39
N GLU A 86 13.50 0.62 8.45
CA GLU A 86 12.81 1.92 8.51
C GLU A 86 12.44 2.51 7.13
N LYS A 87 12.85 1.87 6.02
CA LYS A 87 12.64 2.46 4.69
C LYS A 87 11.18 2.41 4.20
N TYR A 88 10.40 1.48 4.73
CA TYR A 88 8.99 1.32 4.35
C TYR A 88 8.12 1.50 5.59
N THR A 89 7.13 2.38 5.49
CA THR A 89 6.15 2.56 6.57
C THR A 89 5.28 1.31 6.68
N GLU A 90 4.77 1.01 7.87
CA GLU A 90 3.89 -0.14 8.07
C GLU A 90 2.67 -0.09 7.14
N ALA A 91 2.12 1.11 6.90
CA ALA A 91 1.05 1.35 5.94
C ALA A 91 1.44 0.92 4.51
N GLN A 92 2.66 1.24 4.05
CA GLN A 92 3.15 0.79 2.74
C GLN A 92 3.33 -0.73 2.68
N ILE A 93 3.77 -1.34 3.79
CA ILE A 93 3.89 -2.81 3.89
C ILE A 93 2.50 -3.45 3.78
N ILE A 94 1.49 -2.95 4.49
CA ILE A 94 0.11 -3.46 4.43
C ILE A 94 -0.44 -3.31 3.01
N GLN A 95 -0.25 -2.14 2.39
CA GLN A 95 -0.68 -1.89 1.02
C GLN A 95 0.02 -2.84 0.03
N SER A 96 1.31 -3.09 0.21
CA SER A 96 2.08 -4.01 -0.65
C SER A 96 1.59 -5.45 -0.53
N LYS A 97 1.33 -5.94 0.69
CA LYS A 97 0.80 -7.29 0.95
C LYS A 97 -0.59 -7.47 0.38
N LYS A 98 -1.45 -6.47 0.55
CA LYS A 98 -2.79 -6.46 -0.04
C LYS A 98 -2.71 -6.56 -1.56
N ARG A 99 -1.98 -5.64 -2.21
CA ARG A 99 -1.83 -5.64 -3.66
C ARG A 99 -1.20 -6.94 -4.17
N PHE A 100 -0.25 -7.51 -3.43
CA PHE A 100 0.35 -8.79 -3.76
C PHE A 100 -0.70 -9.91 -3.80
N MET A 101 -1.55 -10.01 -2.77
CA MET A 101 -2.62 -11.01 -2.76
C MET A 101 -3.68 -10.76 -3.84
N GLU A 102 -4.03 -9.51 -4.15
CA GLU A 102 -4.95 -9.18 -5.25
C GLU A 102 -4.41 -9.59 -6.63
N LEU A 103 -3.09 -9.51 -6.82
CA LEU A 103 -2.44 -9.98 -8.05
C LEU A 103 -2.29 -11.52 -8.09
N ASP A 104 -2.24 -12.16 -6.93
CA ASP A 104 -2.16 -13.62 -6.78
C ASP A 104 -3.54 -14.29 -6.98
N THR A 105 -4.64 -13.55 -6.77
CA THR A 105 -6.00 -14.05 -7.05
C THR A 105 -6.28 -14.12 -8.55
N GLU A 106 -6.65 -15.30 -9.04
CA GLU A 106 -6.95 -15.54 -10.45
C GLU A 106 -8.33 -14.99 -10.86
N ASN A 107 -9.31 -15.06 -9.97
CA ASN A 107 -10.70 -14.75 -10.28
C ASN A 107 -11.14 -13.42 -9.66
N PHE A 108 -11.80 -12.57 -10.44
CA PHE A 108 -12.21 -11.23 -10.01
C PHE A 108 -13.19 -11.25 -8.84
N SER A 109 -14.08 -12.25 -8.77
CA SER A 109 -15.03 -12.36 -7.65
C SER A 109 -14.36 -12.60 -6.30
N GLU A 110 -13.17 -13.21 -6.31
CA GLU A 110 -12.43 -13.61 -5.09
C GLU A 110 -11.60 -12.46 -4.51
N GLN A 111 -11.37 -11.38 -5.28
CA GLN A 111 -10.63 -10.20 -4.81
C GLN A 111 -11.28 -9.55 -3.57
N SER A 112 -12.61 -9.65 -3.43
CA SER A 112 -13.33 -9.15 -2.26
C SER A 112 -13.04 -9.92 -0.96
N GLU A 113 -12.55 -11.17 -1.05
CA GLU A 113 -12.23 -12.00 0.12
C GLU A 113 -10.80 -11.76 0.63
N VAL A 114 -9.94 -11.16 -0.19
CA VAL A 114 -8.51 -10.91 0.11
C VAL A 114 -8.29 -10.16 1.42
N PRO A 115 -9.00 -9.05 1.73
CA PRO A 115 -8.80 -8.34 2.99
C PRO A 115 -9.12 -9.19 4.23
N GLY A 116 -10.11 -10.10 4.12
CA GLY A 116 -10.46 -11.01 5.21
C GLY A 116 -9.37 -12.05 5.48
N LEU A 117 -8.83 -12.65 4.42
CA LEU A 117 -7.72 -13.58 4.52
C LEU A 117 -6.45 -12.90 5.06
N LEU A 118 -6.13 -11.70 4.56
CA LEU A 118 -4.98 -10.94 5.03
C LEU A 118 -5.11 -10.58 6.51
N SER A 119 -6.32 -10.23 6.96
CA SER A 119 -6.60 -9.96 8.38
C SER A 119 -6.30 -11.17 9.26
N SER A 120 -6.68 -12.39 8.85
CA SER A 120 -6.34 -13.61 9.61
C SER A 120 -4.86 -13.89 9.70
N LEU A 121 -4.16 -13.69 8.59
CA LEU A 121 -2.74 -14.01 8.47
C LEU A 121 -1.88 -13.00 9.23
N THR A 122 -2.24 -11.71 9.16
CA THR A 122 -1.47 -10.62 9.77
C THR A 122 -1.90 -10.28 11.18
N GLY A 123 -3.12 -10.64 11.58
CA GLY A 123 -3.73 -10.25 12.85
C GLY A 123 -4.21 -8.78 12.89
N ILE A 124 -4.07 -8.04 11.80
CA ILE A 124 -4.56 -6.67 11.65
C ILE A 124 -6.06 -6.72 11.38
N SER A 125 -6.85 -5.80 11.96
CA SER A 125 -8.30 -5.78 11.73
C SER A 125 -8.62 -5.56 10.25
N LYS A 126 -9.65 -6.26 9.75
CA LYS A 126 -10.13 -6.11 8.37
C LYS A 126 -10.41 -4.64 8.06
N ASP A 127 -11.05 -3.93 8.98
CA ASP A 127 -11.44 -2.54 8.79
C ASP A 127 -10.24 -1.61 8.61
N ASN A 128 -9.12 -1.85 9.31
CA ASN A 128 -7.90 -1.06 9.13
C ASN A 128 -7.25 -1.31 7.76
N ILE A 129 -7.30 -2.55 7.27
CA ILE A 129 -6.80 -2.93 5.94
C ILE A 129 -7.67 -2.32 4.84
N GLU A 130 -8.99 -2.37 5.01
CA GLU A 130 -9.98 -1.91 4.03
C GLU A 130 -10.03 -0.37 3.96
N SER A 131 -9.86 0.32 5.10
CA SER A 131 -9.86 1.80 5.17
C SER A 131 -8.69 2.44 4.42
N SER A 132 -7.57 1.73 4.27
CA SER A 132 -6.37 2.23 3.57
C SER A 132 -6.52 2.31 2.04
N SER A 133 -7.55 1.68 1.46
CA SER A 133 -7.80 1.69 0.02
C SER A 133 -9.29 1.88 -0.24
N GLY A 134 -9.67 2.96 -0.92
CA GLY A 134 -11.07 3.34 -1.17
C GLY A 134 -11.86 2.39 -2.07
N GLY A 135 -12.11 1.16 -1.61
CA GLY A 135 -12.86 0.12 -2.31
C GLY A 135 -13.65 -0.72 -1.31
N GLY A 136 -14.78 -0.18 -0.85
CA GLY A 136 -15.75 -0.90 -0.04
C GLY A 136 -16.77 -1.59 -0.92
N SER A 137 -16.59 -2.87 -1.20
CA SER A 137 -17.67 -3.73 -1.69
C SER A 137 -17.92 -4.84 -0.67
N ASN A 138 -18.96 -4.62 0.15
CA ASN A 138 -19.49 -5.64 1.08
C ASN A 138 -20.26 -6.72 0.29
N ILE A 139 -19.63 -7.36 -0.67
CA ILE A 139 -20.21 -8.51 -1.37
C ILE A 139 -19.81 -9.75 -0.59
N ARG A 140 -20.65 -10.13 0.38
CA ARG A 140 -20.55 -11.45 1.01
C ARG A 140 -20.97 -12.50 -0.01
N HIS A 141 -20.01 -12.99 -0.80
CA HIS A 141 -20.21 -14.21 -1.55
C HIS A 141 -20.41 -15.35 -0.54
N LYS A 142 -21.60 -15.97 -0.59
CA LYS A 142 -21.82 -17.23 0.11
C LYS A 142 -21.01 -18.27 -0.66
N ASN A 143 -19.94 -18.77 -0.04
CA ASN A 143 -19.14 -19.89 -0.52
C ASN A 143 -20.02 -21.15 -0.63
N LYS A 144 -20.82 -21.19 -1.68
CA LYS A 144 -21.61 -22.34 -2.09
C LYS A 144 -20.80 -23.06 -3.15
N PHE A 145 -19.75 -23.75 -2.70
CA PHE A 145 -19.07 -24.72 -3.53
C PHE A 145 -20.05 -25.87 -3.79
N ASP A 146 -20.79 -25.77 -4.89
CA ASP A 146 -21.65 -26.84 -5.39
C ASP A 146 -20.84 -27.59 -6.46
N ILE A 147 -20.40 -28.80 -6.11
CA ILE A 147 -19.83 -29.72 -7.08
C ILE A 147 -20.89 -29.94 -8.16
N PRO A 148 -20.58 -29.73 -9.45
CA PRO A 148 -21.54 -29.95 -10.51
C PRO A 148 -22.04 -31.39 -10.46
N LYS A 149 -23.36 -31.59 -10.38
CA LYS A 149 -23.97 -32.94 -10.36
C LYS A 149 -23.60 -33.77 -11.61
N ASN A 150 -23.15 -33.10 -12.67
CA ASN A 150 -22.69 -33.71 -13.90
C ASN A 150 -21.30 -34.36 -13.77
N LEU A 151 -20.51 -34.01 -12.76
CA LEU A 151 -19.21 -34.62 -12.49
C LEU A 151 -19.34 -36.07 -12.01
N ASP A 152 -20.43 -36.40 -11.33
CA ASP A 152 -20.75 -37.79 -10.99
C ASP A 152 -21.11 -38.62 -12.22
N LEU A 153 -21.66 -38.00 -13.27
CA LEU A 153 -22.02 -38.67 -14.52
C LEU A 153 -20.79 -38.98 -15.37
N SER A 154 -19.81 -38.06 -15.43
CA SER A 154 -18.56 -38.29 -16.16
C SER A 154 -17.70 -39.40 -15.55
N TYR A 155 -17.71 -39.54 -14.22
CA TYR A 155 -16.92 -40.56 -13.51
C TYR A 155 -17.63 -41.93 -13.41
N ARG A 156 -18.91 -42.02 -13.80
CA ARG A 156 -19.71 -43.25 -13.61
C ARG A 156 -19.31 -44.39 -14.54
N SER A 157 -18.70 -44.08 -15.69
CA SER A 157 -18.33 -45.05 -16.73
C SER A 157 -17.20 -46.00 -16.32
N THR A 158 -16.34 -45.60 -15.37
CA THR A 158 -15.16 -46.38 -14.93
C THR A 158 -15.20 -46.74 -13.45
N LYS A 159 -16.30 -46.47 -12.76
CA LYS A 159 -16.36 -46.59 -11.30
C LYS A 159 -16.35 -48.08 -10.87
N PRO A 160 -15.37 -48.52 -10.07
CA PRO A 160 -15.37 -49.88 -9.52
C PRO A 160 -16.53 -50.09 -8.54
N THR A 161 -16.91 -51.35 -8.33
CA THR A 161 -18.09 -51.75 -7.54
C THR A 161 -18.02 -51.23 -6.10
N SER A 162 -19.18 -50.81 -5.57
CA SER A 162 -19.27 -50.14 -4.27
C SER A 162 -19.00 -51.10 -3.11
N THR A 163 -18.05 -50.77 -2.23
CA THR A 163 -17.76 -51.51 -1.01
C THR A 163 -18.82 -51.25 0.08
N LYS A 164 -19.28 -52.31 0.76
CA LYS A 164 -20.24 -52.21 1.89
C LYS A 164 -19.63 -51.39 3.05
N ARG A 165 -20.34 -50.34 3.50
CA ARG A 165 -19.91 -49.49 4.63
C ARG A 165 -20.61 -49.92 5.92
N LYS A 166 -19.86 -50.14 7.00
CA LYS A 166 -20.38 -50.42 8.35
C LYS A 166 -20.55 -49.13 9.14
N ASN A 167 -21.73 -48.88 9.72
CA ASN A 167 -21.97 -47.64 10.47
C ASN A 167 -21.13 -47.61 11.75
N THR A 168 -20.16 -46.70 11.83
CA THR A 168 -19.28 -46.50 13.00
C THR A 168 -19.05 -45.01 13.22
N ASN A 169 -18.65 -44.62 14.44
CA ASN A 169 -18.33 -43.22 14.78
C ASN A 169 -17.24 -42.62 13.85
N ARG A 170 -16.31 -43.46 13.38
CA ARG A 170 -15.32 -43.07 12.37
C ARG A 170 -15.97 -42.69 11.04
N ILE A 171 -17.01 -43.39 10.60
CA ILE A 171 -17.77 -43.02 9.40
C ILE A 171 -18.52 -41.71 9.60
N VAL A 172 -19.04 -41.43 10.80
CA VAL A 172 -19.68 -40.13 11.09
C VAL A 172 -18.66 -38.99 11.01
N ALA A 173 -17.46 -39.16 11.57
CA ALA A 173 -16.38 -38.19 11.46
C ALA A 173 -15.93 -38.01 10.00
N LEU A 174 -15.77 -39.12 9.24
CA LEU A 174 -15.45 -39.06 7.81
C LEU A 174 -16.50 -38.31 7.02
N LYS A 175 -17.80 -38.55 7.27
CA LYS A 175 -18.87 -37.77 6.63
C LYS A 175 -18.73 -36.28 6.93
N LYS A 176 -18.51 -35.90 8.20
CA LYS A 176 -18.31 -34.49 8.60
C LYS A 176 -17.12 -33.84 7.90
N ILE A 177 -16.01 -34.57 7.75
CA ILE A 177 -14.81 -34.09 7.05
C ILE A 177 -15.09 -33.94 5.55
N LEU A 178 -15.65 -34.95 4.91
CA LEU A 178 -15.92 -34.96 3.46
C LEU A 178 -16.99 -33.95 3.04
N THR A 179 -17.92 -33.60 3.94
CA THR A 179 -18.95 -32.59 3.66
C THR A 179 -18.57 -31.19 4.15
N SER A 180 -17.33 -30.98 4.61
CA SER A 180 -16.91 -29.67 5.10
C SER A 180 -16.93 -28.65 3.96
N ARG A 181 -17.60 -27.52 4.20
CA ARG A 181 -17.65 -26.34 3.31
C ARG A 181 -17.00 -25.11 3.94
N ARG A 182 -16.12 -25.33 4.92
CA ARG A 182 -15.42 -24.24 5.62
C ARG A 182 -14.32 -23.66 4.75
N THR A 183 -14.18 -22.34 4.79
CA THR A 183 -13.09 -21.61 4.12
C THR A 183 -11.77 -21.82 4.87
N PHE A 184 -10.65 -21.57 4.19
CA PHE A 184 -9.33 -21.61 4.81
C PHE A 184 -9.23 -20.68 6.02
N GLN A 185 -9.81 -19.47 5.91
CA GLN A 185 -9.98 -18.52 7.01
C GLN A 185 -10.48 -19.17 8.30
N SER A 186 -11.56 -19.96 8.20
CA SER A 186 -12.15 -20.63 9.37
C SER A 186 -11.21 -21.65 9.99
N TYR A 187 -10.33 -22.30 9.21
CA TYR A 187 -9.34 -23.20 9.76
C TYR A 187 -8.19 -22.43 10.42
N ALA A 188 -7.69 -21.38 9.76
CA ALA A 188 -6.63 -20.52 10.27
C ALA A 188 -6.97 -19.88 11.63
N ASP A 189 -8.24 -19.55 11.86
CA ASP A 189 -8.72 -18.99 13.13
C ASP A 189 -8.88 -20.04 14.24
N THR A 190 -9.04 -21.33 13.88
CA THR A 190 -9.14 -22.44 14.85
C THR A 190 -7.79 -23.03 15.27
N LEU A 191 -6.70 -22.68 14.59
CA LEU A 191 -5.37 -23.12 14.98
C LEU A 191 -4.96 -22.50 16.33
N ASP A 192 -4.21 -23.28 17.11
CA ASP A 192 -3.56 -22.75 18.31
C ASP A 192 -2.57 -21.62 17.95
N LYS A 193 -2.42 -20.64 18.84
CA LYS A 193 -1.60 -19.45 18.63
C LYS A 193 -0.14 -19.82 18.34
N VAL A 194 0.40 -20.82 19.04
CA VAL A 194 1.78 -21.28 18.86
C VAL A 194 1.97 -21.88 17.45
N ASN A 195 1.08 -22.78 17.05
CA ASN A 195 1.13 -23.38 15.71
C ASN A 195 0.93 -22.34 14.61
N LYS A 196 0.01 -21.38 14.80
CA LYS A 196 -0.20 -20.28 13.88
C LYS A 196 1.06 -19.43 13.70
N GLN A 197 1.76 -19.10 14.79
CA GLN A 197 3.00 -18.33 14.74
C GLN A 197 4.13 -19.11 14.06
N ILE A 198 4.28 -20.41 14.32
CA ILE A 198 5.31 -21.24 13.70
C ILE A 198 5.07 -21.34 12.19
N ILE A 199 3.84 -21.61 11.77
CA ILE A 199 3.48 -21.82 10.36
C ILE A 199 3.57 -20.53 9.54
N PHE A 200 3.02 -19.43 10.05
CA PHE A 200 2.89 -18.20 9.24
C PHE A 200 3.98 -17.15 9.52
N ASN A 201 4.49 -17.05 10.74
CA ASN A 201 5.41 -15.94 11.10
C ASN A 201 6.88 -16.38 11.15
N ASN A 202 7.17 -17.66 11.42
CA ASN A 202 8.55 -18.12 11.57
C ASN A 202 9.22 -18.58 10.27
N VAL A 203 8.43 -18.77 9.21
CA VAL A 203 8.93 -19.23 7.90
C VAL A 203 9.64 -18.11 7.13
N TYR A 204 9.22 -16.85 7.33
CA TYR A 204 9.83 -15.71 6.66
C TYR A 204 11.21 -15.36 7.22
N ASN A 205 12.08 -14.87 6.35
CA ASN A 205 13.44 -14.47 6.71
C ASN A 205 13.41 -13.26 7.66
N LYS A 206 14.00 -13.42 8.85
CA LYS A 206 14.10 -12.37 9.87
C LYS A 206 15.42 -11.60 9.84
N LYS A 207 16.46 -12.16 9.20
CA LYS A 207 17.82 -11.61 9.24
C LYS A 207 18.15 -10.76 8.01
N PHE A 208 17.70 -11.19 6.83
CA PHE A 208 18.04 -10.52 5.58
C PHE A 208 16.77 -9.98 4.91
N LEU A 209 16.59 -8.66 4.93
CA LEU A 209 15.51 -7.99 4.21
C LEU A 209 15.86 -7.79 2.74
N LYS A 210 17.09 -7.35 2.44
CA LYS A 210 17.56 -7.14 1.08
C LYS A 210 19.07 -7.38 0.99
N VAL A 211 19.47 -8.25 0.08
CA VAL A 211 20.89 -8.55 -0.22
C VAL A 211 21.30 -8.00 -1.58
N LEU A 212 20.40 -8.07 -2.56
CA LEU A 212 20.66 -7.60 -3.92
C LEU A 212 20.45 -6.08 -4.04
N PRO A 213 21.15 -5.39 -4.96
CA PRO A 213 20.93 -3.97 -5.20
C PRO A 213 19.49 -3.68 -5.65
N LEU A 214 18.99 -2.51 -5.25
CA LEU A 214 17.66 -2.04 -5.64
C LEU A 214 17.75 -1.38 -7.03
N ILE A 215 16.93 -1.86 -7.96
CA ILE A 215 16.81 -1.27 -9.29
C ILE A 215 15.55 -0.42 -9.30
N ILE A 216 15.70 0.87 -9.59
CA ILE A 216 14.60 1.80 -9.77
C ILE A 216 14.33 1.90 -11.26
N ILE A 217 13.08 1.72 -11.67
CA ILE A 217 12.66 1.71 -13.07
C ILE A 217 11.46 2.64 -13.28
N CYS A 218 11.25 3.05 -14.53
CA CYS A 218 10.05 3.77 -14.93
C CYS A 218 8.78 2.92 -14.66
N SER A 219 7.78 3.51 -14.00
CA SER A 219 6.51 2.84 -13.68
C SER A 219 5.64 2.52 -14.91
N VAL A 220 5.95 3.13 -16.06
CA VAL A 220 5.20 2.96 -17.32
C VAL A 220 5.83 1.94 -18.25
N CYS A 221 7.14 2.08 -18.53
CA CYS A 221 7.82 1.25 -19.54
C CYS A 221 8.99 0.41 -19.00
N GLY A 222 9.34 0.54 -17.72
CA GLY A 222 10.46 -0.20 -17.12
C GLY A 222 11.87 0.30 -17.49
N GLY A 223 11.99 1.42 -18.23
CA GLY A 223 13.29 2.01 -18.56
C GLY A 223 14.06 2.52 -17.33
N THR A 224 15.39 2.37 -17.36
CA THR A 224 16.32 2.79 -16.29
C THR A 224 17.02 4.13 -16.58
N ASN A 225 16.98 4.60 -17.82
CA ASN A 225 17.64 5.84 -18.23
C ASN A 225 16.75 7.06 -17.94
N GLY A 226 17.34 8.17 -17.50
CA GLY A 226 16.62 9.45 -17.35
C GLY A 226 15.51 9.44 -16.30
N ILE A 227 15.68 8.73 -15.18
CA ILE A 227 14.66 8.61 -14.15
C ILE A 227 14.44 9.95 -13.44
N SER A 228 13.21 10.43 -13.50
CA SER A 228 12.72 11.63 -12.81
C SER A 228 11.49 11.29 -11.97
N GLY A 229 11.26 12.03 -10.88
CA GLY A 229 10.08 11.85 -10.03
C GLY A 229 8.92 12.75 -10.44
N CYS A 230 7.70 12.22 -10.48
CA CYS A 230 6.50 13.03 -10.64
C CYS A 230 6.31 13.96 -9.44
N VAL A 231 6.00 15.24 -9.69
CA VAL A 231 5.82 16.26 -8.64
C VAL A 231 4.61 15.97 -7.75
N SER A 232 3.57 15.34 -8.30
CA SER A 232 2.31 15.11 -7.56
C SER A 232 2.32 13.83 -6.73
N CYS A 233 2.84 12.72 -7.26
CA CYS A 233 2.80 11.40 -6.58
C CYS A 233 4.19 10.79 -6.29
N GLY A 234 5.28 11.37 -6.77
CA GLY A 234 6.64 10.85 -6.57
C GLY A 234 7.02 9.66 -7.46
N ASP A 235 6.14 9.19 -8.33
CA ASP A 235 6.40 8.06 -9.24
C ASP A 235 7.56 8.33 -10.20
N LYS A 236 8.29 7.27 -10.54
CA LYS A 236 9.51 7.34 -11.35
C LYS A 236 9.19 7.21 -12.84
N LEU A 237 9.64 8.18 -13.64
CA LEU A 237 9.31 8.33 -15.07
C LEU A 237 10.58 8.64 -15.87
N CYS A 238 10.73 8.01 -17.04
CA CYS A 238 11.95 8.14 -17.86
C CYS A 238 11.84 9.10 -19.04
N SER A 239 10.62 9.41 -19.50
CA SER A 239 10.41 10.21 -20.72
C SER A 239 9.15 11.06 -20.65
N VAL A 240 9.09 12.09 -21.50
CA VAL A 240 7.92 12.98 -21.62
C VAL A 240 6.67 12.21 -22.09
N GLY A 241 6.85 11.16 -22.91
CA GLY A 241 5.75 10.27 -23.31
C GLY A 241 5.18 9.51 -22.11
N CYS A 242 6.04 8.95 -21.26
CA CYS A 242 5.62 8.31 -20.02
C CYS A 242 4.94 9.30 -19.06
N PHE A 243 5.42 10.55 -19.01
CA PHE A 243 4.83 11.60 -18.19
C PHE A 243 3.39 11.94 -18.60
N LYS A 244 3.11 12.09 -19.90
CA LYS A 244 1.74 12.32 -20.39
C LYS A 244 0.81 11.16 -20.01
N LEU A 245 1.22 9.93 -20.34
CA LEU A 245 0.41 8.74 -20.07
C LEU A 245 0.19 8.53 -18.56
N HIS A 246 1.19 8.84 -17.74
CA HIS A 246 1.08 8.81 -16.29
C HIS A 246 0.04 9.81 -15.76
N ASN A 247 0.06 11.06 -16.24
CA ASN A 247 -0.89 12.09 -15.80
C ASN A 247 -2.34 11.74 -16.15
N ASP A 248 -2.56 11.02 -17.25
CA ASP A 248 -3.88 10.65 -17.74
C ASP A 248 -4.49 9.45 -16.98
N THR A 249 -3.69 8.45 -16.62
CA THR A 249 -4.20 7.14 -16.17
C THR A 249 -3.73 6.69 -14.79
N ARG A 250 -2.59 7.20 -14.31
CA ARG A 250 -1.91 6.65 -13.12
C ARG A 250 -1.68 7.65 -12.00
N CYS A 251 -1.68 8.96 -12.30
CA CYS A 251 -1.48 9.97 -11.28
C CYS A 251 -2.77 10.14 -10.46
N SER A 252 -2.81 9.52 -9.28
CA SER A 252 -3.97 9.60 -8.37
C SER A 252 -4.22 11.00 -7.81
N HIS A 253 -3.22 11.89 -7.89
CA HIS A 253 -3.30 13.25 -7.36
C HIS A 253 -3.62 14.32 -8.43
N THR A 254 -3.84 13.96 -9.71
CA THR A 254 -4.11 14.93 -10.80
C THR A 254 -5.59 15.26 -11.03
N TYR A 255 -6.50 14.37 -10.67
CA TYR A 255 -7.94 14.54 -10.88
C TYR A 255 -8.74 14.21 -9.62
N ARG A 256 -8.83 15.19 -8.71
CA ARG A 256 -9.95 15.38 -7.78
C ARG A 256 -9.96 16.83 -7.30
#